data_AF-X1DIU6-F1
#
_entry.id   AF-X1DIU6-F1
#
_cell.length_a   1.000
_cell.length_b   1.000
_cell.length_c   1.000
_cell.angle_alpha   90.00
_cell.angle_beta   90.00
_cell.angle_gamma   90.00
#
_symmetry.space_group_name_H-M   'P 1'
#
loop_
_entity.id
_entity.type
_entity.pdbx_description
1 polymer ?
#
loop_
_entity_poly.entity_id
_entity_poly.type
_entity_poly.pdbx_seq_one_letter_code
_entity_poly.pdbx_strand_id
1 'polypeptide(L)'
;MGFLRIDESKCKKDSICANECPTAIIRLKDENSVPAIIPGGEEACLICGHCVAVCPHGALSHTRVPIEACPSVEKDLVLNEKQAVQFLRSRRSIRVYKDKAVEKEKIQKLIEIARYAPTGSNSQLVEWRVITDKDKMHALSAMAVEWLRDVVAGETQRVVLPYMPV
;
A
#
# COMPACT_ATOMS: atom_id res chain seq x y z
N MET A 1 6.12 7.10 26.70
CA MET A 1 6.63 5.95 25.93
C MET A 1 6.47 6.29 24.46
N GLY A 2 7.57 6.37 23.71
CA GLY A 2 7.56 6.76 22.30
C GLY A 2 7.06 5.63 21.40
N PHE A 3 6.42 5.97 20.28
CA PHE A 3 5.90 5.00 19.30
C PHE A 3 7.00 4.27 18.51
N LEU A 4 8.21 4.85 18.48
CA LEU A 4 9.40 4.33 17.83
C LEU A 4 10.42 3.88 18.88
N ARG A 5 10.78 2.60 18.86
CA ARG A 5 11.80 1.98 19.70
C ARG A 5 13.10 1.83 18.91
N ILE A 6 14.22 2.14 19.55
CA ILE A 6 15.56 1.99 18.99
C ILE A 6 16.37 1.06 19.88
N ASP A 7 16.95 0.02 19.29
CA ASP A 7 17.92 -0.88 19.91
C ASP A 7 19.33 -0.28 19.76
N GLU A 8 19.82 0.34 20.83
CA GLU A 8 21.13 0.99 20.84
C GLU A 8 22.29 0.02 20.60
N SER A 9 22.13 -1.27 20.89
CA SER A 9 23.16 -2.29 20.64
C SER A 9 23.35 -2.56 19.15
N LYS A 10 22.31 -2.33 18.34
CA LYS A 10 22.32 -2.54 16.89
C LYS A 10 22.54 -1.25 16.12
N CYS A 11 22.12 -0.10 16.66
CA CYS A 11 22.21 1.18 15.99
C CYS A 11 23.68 1.57 15.71
N LYS A 12 23.98 1.87 14.44
CA LYS A 12 25.31 2.35 14.02
C LYS A 12 25.39 3.87 13.81
N LYS A 13 24.32 4.60 14.15
CA LYS A 13 24.27 6.08 14.08
C LYS A 13 24.55 6.61 12.66
N ASP A 14 24.19 5.80 11.66
CA ASP A 14 24.40 6.04 10.23
C ASP A 14 23.46 7.08 9.60
N SER A 15 22.52 7.62 10.40
CA SER A 15 21.49 8.58 9.99
C SER A 15 20.51 8.13 8.90
N ILE A 16 20.56 6.87 8.43
CA ILE A 16 19.74 6.40 7.30
C ILE A 16 18.25 6.61 7.59
N CYS A 17 17.79 6.19 8.78
CA CYS A 17 16.39 6.38 9.20
C CYS A 17 15.95 7.85 9.26
N ALA A 18 16.87 8.79 9.55
CA ALA A 18 16.59 10.22 9.58
C ALA A 18 16.48 10.81 8.17
N ASN A 19 17.38 10.41 7.26
CA ASN A 19 17.40 10.88 5.86
C ASN A 19 16.21 10.36 5.06
N GLU A 20 15.74 9.16 5.40
CA GLU A 20 14.67 8.47 4.71
C GLU A 20 13.27 8.80 5.26
N CYS A 21 13.18 9.51 6.40
CA CYS A 21 11.89 9.87 6.98
C CYS A 21 11.19 10.92 6.12
N PRO A 22 10.04 10.62 5.47
CA PRO A 22 9.41 11.55 4.53
C PRO A 22 8.86 12.82 5.20
N THR A 23 8.56 12.75 6.50
CA THR A 23 8.10 13.90 7.29
C THR A 23 9.18 14.50 8.17
N ALA A 24 10.44 14.05 8.03
CA ALA A 24 11.62 14.59 8.69
C ALA A 24 11.54 14.69 10.22
N ILE A 25 10.77 13.79 10.85
CA ILE A 25 10.54 13.78 12.31
C ILE A 25 11.64 13.05 13.10
N ILE A 26 12.52 12.31 12.43
CA ILE A 26 13.64 11.59 13.05
C ILE A 26 14.92 12.42 12.87
N ARG A 27 15.64 12.71 13.96
CA ARG A 27 16.90 13.48 13.95
C ARG A 27 17.94 12.86 14.87
N LEU A 28 19.20 13.03 14.51
CA LEU A 28 20.34 12.79 15.41
C LEU A 28 20.83 14.15 15.90
N LYS A 29 21.18 14.27 17.18
CA LYS A 29 21.74 15.51 17.74
C LYS A 29 23.14 15.79 17.18
N ASP A 30 23.92 14.73 17.00
CA ASP A 30 25.27 14.71 16.42
C ASP A 30 25.56 13.30 15.87
N GLU A 31 26.71 13.12 15.22
CA GLU A 31 27.14 11.84 14.62
C GLU A 31 27.30 10.70 15.62
N ASN A 32 27.42 11.01 16.92
CA ASN A 32 27.59 10.04 17.99
C ASN A 32 26.29 9.77 18.76
N SER A 33 25.19 10.39 18.39
CA SER A 33 23.90 10.26 19.06
C SER A 33 23.01 9.24 18.36
N VAL A 34 22.21 8.51 19.13
CA VAL A 34 21.13 7.69 18.56
C VAL A 34 20.03 8.60 18.00
N PRO A 35 19.27 8.15 16.98
CA PRO A 35 18.15 8.90 16.46
C PRO A 35 17.09 9.16 17.54
N ALA A 36 16.40 10.29 17.45
CA ALA A 36 15.28 10.64 18.31
C ALA A 36 14.18 11.31 17.49
N ILE A 37 12.94 11.24 18.00
CA ILE A 37 11.82 11.98 17.44
C ILE A 37 11.91 13.44 17.90
N ILE A 38 11.70 14.39 16.99
CA ILE A 38 11.60 15.81 17.33
C ILE A 38 10.34 16.10 18.15
N PRO A 39 10.31 17.15 19.00
CA PRO A 39 9.10 17.51 19.74
C PRO A 39 7.89 17.71 18.81
N GLY A 40 6.78 17.01 19.09
CA GLY A 40 5.56 17.04 18.28
C GLY A 40 5.61 16.21 16.99
N GLY A 41 6.73 15.53 16.72
CA GLY A 41 6.89 14.68 15.54
C GLY A 41 5.92 13.49 15.49
N GLU A 42 5.36 13.10 16.64
CA GLU A 42 4.30 12.09 16.77
C GLU A 42 3.11 12.40 15.84
N GLU A 43 2.70 13.67 15.76
CA GLU A 43 1.53 14.11 15.00
C GLU A 43 1.76 14.06 13.48
N ALA A 44 3.02 14.16 13.06
CA ALA A 44 3.43 14.08 11.66
C ALA A 44 3.91 12.68 11.24
N CYS A 45 3.81 11.67 12.12
CA CYS A 45 4.19 10.30 11.77
C CYS A 45 3.12 9.66 10.86
N LEU A 46 3.53 9.24 9.65
CA LEU A 46 2.64 8.54 8.71
C LEU A 46 2.46 7.04 9.01
N ILE A 47 3.15 6.51 10.02
CA ILE A 47 3.14 5.06 10.34
C ILE A 47 3.54 4.21 9.12
N CYS A 48 4.38 4.75 8.24
CA CYS A 48 4.76 4.10 6.99
C CYS A 48 5.71 2.92 7.18
N GLY A 49 6.31 2.75 8.36
CA GLY A 49 7.29 1.70 8.63
C GLY A 49 8.64 1.88 7.94
N HIS A 50 8.82 2.97 7.18
CA HIS A 50 10.04 3.18 6.38
C HIS A 50 11.30 3.18 7.25
N CYS A 51 11.26 3.83 8.42
CA CYS A 51 12.35 3.82 9.40
C CYS A 51 12.73 2.41 9.91
N VAL A 52 11.77 1.48 9.97
CA VAL A 52 12.00 0.07 10.34
C VAL A 52 12.63 -0.68 9.15
N ALA A 53 12.12 -0.45 7.94
CA ALA A 53 12.54 -1.16 6.74
C ALA A 53 13.94 -0.78 6.23
N VAL A 54 14.31 0.51 6.30
CA VAL A 54 15.58 1.00 5.74
C VAL A 54 16.78 0.77 6.64
N CYS A 55 16.58 0.46 7.92
CA CYS A 55 17.69 0.25 8.84
C CYS A 55 18.42 -1.06 8.50
N PRO A 56 19.66 -1.02 7.98
CA PRO A 56 20.38 -2.24 7.59
C PRO A 56 20.78 -3.10 8.80
N HIS A 57 20.70 -2.53 10.00
CA HIS A 57 21.07 -3.19 11.26
C HIS A 57 19.86 -3.72 12.04
N GLY A 58 18.63 -3.49 11.55
CA GLY A 58 17.40 -3.89 12.24
C GLY A 58 17.29 -3.28 13.64
N ALA A 59 17.71 -2.02 13.79
CA ALA A 59 17.75 -1.33 15.07
C ALA A 59 16.44 -0.61 15.43
N LEU A 60 15.52 -0.41 14.48
CA LEU A 60 14.29 0.34 14.70
C LEU A 60 13.07 -0.59 14.69
N SER A 61 12.12 -0.33 15.59
CA SER A 61 10.81 -0.99 15.63
C SER A 61 9.72 0.03 15.96
N HIS A 62 8.61 0.00 15.24
CA HIS A 62 7.49 0.93 15.45
C HIS A 62 6.31 0.18 16.06
N THR A 63 5.57 0.80 17.00
CA THR A 63 4.47 0.13 17.74
C THR A 63 3.41 -0.51 16.82
N ARG A 64 3.11 0.14 15.69
CA ARG A 64 2.19 -0.37 14.64
C ARG A 64 2.86 -1.11 13.48
N VAL A 65 4.20 -1.08 13.41
CA VAL A 65 4.99 -1.77 12.37
C VAL A 65 6.19 -2.42 13.06
N PRO A 66 5.94 -3.46 13.87
CA PRO A 66 7.01 -4.10 14.64
C PRO A 66 7.95 -4.84 13.69
N ILE A 67 9.25 -4.73 13.92
CA ILE A 67 10.28 -5.37 13.07
C ILE A 67 10.08 -6.89 12.97
N GLU A 68 9.54 -7.52 14.01
CA GLU A 68 9.25 -8.96 14.06
C GLU A 68 8.14 -9.39 13.10
N ALA A 69 7.23 -8.47 12.72
CA ALA A 69 6.20 -8.71 11.74
C ALA A 69 6.59 -8.26 10.31
N CYS A 70 7.83 -7.80 10.13
CA CYS A 70 8.35 -7.30 8.87
C CYS A 70 9.32 -8.32 8.26
N PRO A 71 8.85 -9.26 7.41
CA PRO A 71 9.74 -10.21 6.76
C PRO A 71 10.73 -9.47 5.84
N SER A 72 11.96 -9.97 5.80
CA SER A 72 12.99 -9.45 4.89
C SER A 72 12.65 -9.77 3.44
N VAL A 73 13.06 -8.90 2.53
CA VAL A 73 12.93 -9.14 1.09
C VAL A 73 13.88 -10.26 0.66
N GLU A 74 13.33 -11.30 0.04
CA GLU A 74 14.11 -12.40 -0.55
C GLU A 74 14.81 -11.91 -1.82
N LYS A 75 16.14 -11.84 -1.79
CA LYS A 75 16.94 -11.27 -2.88
C LYS A 75 16.78 -12.03 -4.20
N ASP A 76 16.56 -13.35 -4.13
CA ASP A 76 16.39 -14.20 -5.31
C ASP A 76 15.04 -13.99 -6.03
N LEU A 77 14.07 -13.35 -5.35
CA LEU A 77 12.75 -13.02 -5.92
C LEU A 77 12.67 -11.60 -6.49
N VAL A 78 13.72 -10.79 -6.33
CA VAL A 78 13.74 -9.42 -6.86
C VAL A 78 13.79 -9.45 -8.38
N LEU A 79 12.85 -8.76 -9.02
CA LEU A 79 12.81 -8.65 -10.48
C LEU A 79 13.97 -7.79 -10.98
N ASN A 80 14.77 -8.34 -11.90
CA ASN A 80 15.67 -7.53 -12.71
C ASN A 80 14.88 -6.69 -13.74
N GLU A 81 15.55 -5.77 -14.41
CA GLU A 81 14.94 -4.87 -15.41
C GLU A 81 14.13 -5.64 -16.47
N LYS A 82 14.70 -6.70 -17.07
CA LYS A 82 14.02 -7.48 -18.12
C LYS A 82 12.76 -8.15 -17.57
N GLN A 83 12.82 -8.70 -16.37
CA GLN A 83 11.68 -9.33 -15.71
C GLN A 83 10.59 -8.29 -15.37
N ALA A 84 10.97 -7.12 -14.86
CA ALA A 84 10.05 -6.04 -14.53
C ALA A 84 9.32 -5.51 -15.78
N VAL A 85 10.05 -5.27 -16.87
CA VAL A 85 9.48 -4.85 -18.17
C VAL A 85 8.50 -5.91 -18.68
N GLN A 86 8.87 -7.20 -18.64
CA GLN A 86 7.99 -8.28 -19.06
C GLN A 86 6.71 -8.37 -18.20
N PHE A 87 6.84 -8.23 -16.88
CA PHE A 87 5.70 -8.23 -15.97
C PHE A 87 4.71 -7.09 -16.29
N LEU A 88 5.22 -5.86 -16.43
CA LEU A 88 4.41 -4.70 -16.76
C LEU A 88 3.76 -4.82 -18.15
N ARG A 89 4.49 -5.34 -19.14
CA ARG A 89 3.98 -5.53 -20.51
C ARG A 89 3.03 -6.70 -20.67
N SER A 90 3.03 -7.69 -19.78
CA SER A 90 2.15 -8.87 -19.86
C SER A 90 0.80 -8.67 -19.16
N ARG A 91 0.69 -7.70 -18.25
CA ARG A 91 -0.57 -7.36 -17.59
C ARG A 91 -1.66 -7.02 -18.60
N ARG A 92 -2.78 -7.72 -18.55
CA ARG A 92 -3.99 -7.44 -19.35
C ARG A 92 -5.21 -7.39 -18.42
N SER A 93 -6.16 -6.53 -18.75
CA SER A 93 -7.49 -6.63 -18.17
C SER A 93 -8.19 -7.84 -18.78
N ILE A 94 -8.58 -8.80 -17.94
CA ILE A 94 -9.42 -9.91 -18.34
C ILE A 94 -10.87 -9.45 -18.26
N ARG A 95 -11.63 -9.63 -19.34
CA ARG A 95 -13.04 -9.20 -19.44
C ARG A 95 -14.01 -10.33 -19.79
N VAL A 96 -13.47 -11.52 -20.07
CA VAL A 96 -14.23 -12.74 -20.33
C VAL A 96 -13.78 -13.78 -19.33
N TYR A 97 -14.70 -14.22 -18.47
CA TYR A 97 -14.43 -15.12 -17.36
C TYR A 97 -15.05 -16.49 -17.63
N LYS A 98 -14.42 -17.54 -17.08
CA LYS A 98 -15.01 -18.88 -17.08
C LYS A 98 -16.20 -18.91 -16.13
N ASP A 99 -17.20 -19.73 -16.42
CA ASP A 99 -18.28 -19.99 -15.48
C ASP A 99 -17.82 -20.92 -14.34
N LYS A 100 -16.94 -20.39 -13.50
CA LYS A 100 -16.34 -21.11 -12.37
C LYS A 100 -16.19 -20.15 -11.18
N ALA A 101 -16.79 -20.52 -10.05
CA ALA A 101 -16.60 -19.79 -8.80
C ALA A 101 -15.13 -19.85 -8.33
N VAL A 102 -14.67 -18.77 -7.69
CA VAL A 102 -13.33 -18.69 -7.10
C VAL A 102 -13.44 -19.04 -5.61
N GLU A 103 -12.50 -19.84 -5.10
CA GLU A 103 -12.49 -20.18 -3.67
C GLU A 103 -12.26 -18.94 -2.81
N LYS A 104 -12.93 -18.86 -1.65
CA LYS A 104 -12.86 -17.70 -0.75
C LYS A 104 -11.43 -17.42 -0.29
N GLU A 105 -10.68 -18.46 0.01
CA GLU A 105 -9.30 -18.42 0.49
C GLU A 105 -8.38 -17.82 -0.57
N LYS A 106 -8.66 -18.10 -1.85
CA LYS A 106 -7.91 -17.53 -2.98
C LYS A 106 -8.18 -16.03 -3.11
N ILE A 107 -9.44 -15.60 -2.97
CA ILE A 107 -9.79 -14.16 -2.97
C ILE A 107 -9.11 -13.45 -1.81
N GLN A 108 -9.17 -14.03 -0.61
CA GLN A 108 -8.53 -13.46 0.58
C GLN A 108 -7.02 -13.32 0.38
N LYS A 109 -6.35 -14.36 -0.14
CA LYS A 109 -4.92 -14.30 -0.45
C LYS A 109 -4.59 -13.18 -1.44
N LEU A 110 -5.42 -12.95 -2.47
CA LEU A 110 -5.21 -11.87 -3.43
C LEU A 110 -5.33 -10.49 -2.77
N ILE A 111 -6.30 -10.30 -1.85
CA ILE A 111 -6.47 -9.05 -1.11
C ILE A 111 -5.27 -8.81 -0.17
N GLU A 112 -4.80 -9.84 0.54
CA GLU A 112 -3.61 -9.76 1.40
C GLU A 112 -2.32 -9.48 0.60
N ILE A 113 -2.25 -9.85 -0.68
CA ILE A 113 -1.15 -9.44 -1.55
C ILE A 113 -1.34 -8.00 -2.02
N ALA A 114 -2.55 -7.63 -2.43
CA ALA A 114 -2.84 -6.31 -2.98
C ALA A 114 -2.62 -5.17 -1.98
N ARG A 115 -2.85 -5.42 -0.68
CA ARG A 115 -2.64 -4.41 0.38
C ARG A 115 -1.19 -3.94 0.56
N TYR A 116 -0.20 -4.65 0.01
CA TYR A 116 1.19 -4.20 -0.01
C TYR A 116 1.45 -3.06 -1.01
N ALA A 117 0.48 -2.74 -1.87
CA ALA A 117 0.58 -1.60 -2.76
C ALA A 117 0.64 -0.29 -1.97
N PRO A 118 1.52 0.66 -2.34
CA PRO A 118 1.64 1.93 -1.64
C PRO A 118 0.37 2.78 -1.80
N THR A 119 0.05 3.54 -0.76
CA THR A 119 -1.04 4.54 -0.76
C THR A 119 -0.48 5.93 -0.50
N GLY A 120 -1.19 6.97 -0.97
CA GLY A 120 -0.80 8.36 -0.72
C GLY A 120 -0.67 8.63 0.79
N SER A 121 0.51 9.09 1.21
CA SER A 121 0.86 9.37 2.61
C SER A 121 0.59 8.21 3.58
N ASN A 122 0.66 6.96 3.11
CA ASN A 122 0.32 5.76 3.89
C ASN A 122 -1.10 5.82 4.52
N SER A 123 -2.03 6.52 3.87
CA SER A 123 -3.39 6.73 4.38
C SER A 123 -4.21 5.44 4.50
N GLN A 124 -3.83 4.37 3.78
CA GLN A 124 -4.47 3.05 3.85
C GLN A 124 -6.00 3.08 3.72
N LEU A 125 -6.54 4.03 2.94
CA LEU A 125 -7.99 4.28 2.80
C LEU A 125 -8.75 3.25 1.95
N VAL A 126 -8.13 2.12 1.60
CA VAL A 126 -8.73 1.13 0.70
C VAL A 126 -9.46 0.06 1.50
N GLU A 127 -10.79 0.02 1.34
CA GLU A 127 -11.65 -1.02 1.89
C GLU A 127 -12.14 -1.98 0.80
N TRP A 128 -12.38 -3.24 1.17
CA TRP A 128 -12.79 -4.29 0.24
C TRP A 128 -14.14 -4.87 0.63
N ARG A 129 -15.09 -4.87 -0.32
CA ARG A 129 -16.33 -5.64 -0.21
C ARG A 129 -16.37 -6.69 -1.32
N VAL A 130 -16.39 -7.96 -0.92
CA VAL A 130 -16.40 -9.10 -1.84
C VAL A 130 -17.81 -9.60 -2.03
N ILE A 131 -18.26 -9.68 -3.29
CA ILE A 131 -19.57 -10.21 -3.68
C ILE A 131 -19.31 -11.39 -4.63
N THR A 132 -19.70 -12.60 -4.22
CA THR A 132 -19.55 -13.83 -5.02
C THR A 132 -20.87 -14.40 -5.50
N ASP A 133 -21.99 -13.86 -5.02
CA ASP A 133 -23.35 -14.23 -5.39
C ASP A 133 -23.64 -13.74 -6.82
N LYS A 134 -23.97 -14.67 -7.73
CA LYS A 134 -24.20 -14.36 -9.15
C LYS A 134 -25.41 -13.48 -9.36
N ASP A 135 -26.51 -13.74 -8.66
CA ASP A 135 -27.76 -12.99 -8.84
C ASP A 135 -27.58 -11.54 -8.40
N LYS A 136 -26.87 -11.31 -7.29
CA LYS A 136 -26.48 -9.96 -6.85
C LYS A 136 -25.57 -9.27 -7.86
N MET A 137 -24.58 -9.98 -8.42
CA MET A 137 -23.70 -9.41 -9.46
C MET A 137 -24.49 -9.04 -10.72
N HIS A 138 -25.44 -9.87 -11.14
CA HIS A 138 -26.32 -9.59 -12.28
C HIS A 138 -27.21 -8.38 -12.01
N ALA A 139 -27.78 -8.26 -10.82
CA ALA A 139 -28.58 -7.10 -10.42
C ALA A 139 -27.76 -5.80 -10.45
N LEU A 140 -26.54 -5.80 -9.88
CA LEU A 140 -25.64 -4.64 -9.92
C LEU A 140 -25.24 -4.28 -11.36
N SER A 141 -25.00 -5.27 -12.21
CA SER A 141 -24.67 -5.05 -13.62
C SER A 141 -25.86 -4.45 -14.38
N ALA A 142 -27.08 -4.90 -14.09
CA ALA A 142 -28.30 -4.36 -14.69
C ALA A 142 -28.48 -2.87 -14.35
N MET A 143 -28.28 -2.48 -13.08
CA MET A 143 -28.35 -1.08 -12.66
C MET A 143 -27.36 -0.19 -13.42
N ALA A 144 -26.13 -0.66 -13.64
CA ALA A 144 -25.14 0.07 -14.42
C ALA A 144 -25.53 0.20 -15.91
N VAL A 145 -26.14 -0.84 -16.48
CA VAL A 145 -26.63 -0.82 -17.87
C VAL A 145 -27.83 0.11 -18.02
N GLU A 146 -28.76 0.12 -17.06
CA GLU A 146 -29.90 1.05 -17.03
C GLU A 146 -29.41 2.50 -16.98
N TRP A 147 -28.50 2.84 -16.05
CA TRP A 147 -27.91 4.17 -15.99
C TRP A 147 -27.24 4.59 -17.32
N LEU A 148 -26.53 3.66 -17.98
CA LEU A 148 -25.93 3.95 -19.29
C LEU A 148 -26.98 4.21 -20.38
N ARG A 149 -28.14 3.54 -20.35
CA ARG A 149 -29.23 3.81 -21.28
C ARG A 149 -29.81 5.21 -21.06
N ASP A 150 -30.04 5.60 -19.81
CA ASP A 150 -30.56 6.93 -19.45
C ASP A 150 -29.61 8.04 -19.90
N VAL A 151 -28.29 7.83 -19.77
CA VAL A 151 -27.26 8.75 -20.28
C VAL A 151 -27.32 8.88 -21.80
N VAL A 152 -27.53 7.78 -22.53
CA VAL A 152 -27.65 7.79 -23.99
C VAL A 152 -28.96 8.44 -24.44
N ALA A 153 -30.05 8.24 -23.69
CA ALA A 153 -31.35 8.88 -23.94
C ALA A 153 -31.38 10.37 -23.59
N GLY A 154 -30.37 10.88 -22.89
CA GLY A 154 -30.30 12.27 -22.42
C GLY A 154 -31.14 12.55 -21.17
N GLU A 155 -31.62 11.49 -20.50
CA GLU A 155 -32.45 11.57 -19.30
C GLU A 155 -31.60 11.76 -18.03
N THR A 156 -30.32 11.39 -18.09
CA THR A 156 -29.35 11.60 -17.01
C THR A 156 -28.10 12.30 -17.54
N GLN A 157 -27.61 13.30 -16.80
CA GLN A 157 -26.40 14.01 -17.17
C GLN A 157 -25.18 13.09 -17.13
N ARG A 158 -24.38 13.12 -18.19
CA ARG A 158 -23.10 12.42 -18.24
C ARG A 158 -22.19 13.00 -17.16
N VAL A 159 -21.78 12.16 -16.20
CA VAL A 159 -20.73 12.54 -15.25
C VAL A 159 -19.42 12.56 -16.03
N VAL A 160 -18.94 13.76 -16.36
CA VAL A 160 -17.58 13.92 -16.87
C VAL A 160 -16.66 13.64 -15.70
N LEU A 161 -15.99 12.49 -15.75
CA LEU A 161 -15.02 12.14 -14.72
C LEU A 161 -13.91 13.20 -14.74
N PRO A 162 -13.50 13.73 -13.57
CA PRO A 162 -12.61 14.90 -13.47
C PRO A 162 -11.22 14.70 -14.08
N TYR A 163 -10.90 13.49 -14.53
CA TYR A 163 -9.62 13.09 -15.11
C TYR A 163 -9.71 12.66 -16.58
N MET A 164 -10.89 12.73 -17.21
CA MET A 164 -10.98 12.54 -18.66
C MET A 164 -10.66 13.88 -19.36
N PRO A 165 -9.70 13.90 -20.30
CA PRO A 165 -9.44 15.12 -21.07
C PRO A 165 -10.71 15.49 -21.85
N VAL A 166 -11.11 16.76 -21.71
CA VAL A 166 -12.23 17.38 -22.43
C VAL A 166 -11.87 17.56 -23.90
#